data_AF-A0A498D1X7-F1
#
_entry.id   AF-A0A498D1X7-F1
#
_cell.length_a   1.000
_cell.length_b   1.000
_cell.length_c   1.000
_cell.angle_alpha   90.00
_cell.angle_beta   90.00
_cell.angle_gamma   90.00
#
_symmetry.space_group_name_H-M   'P 1'
#
loop_
_entity.id
_entity.type
_entity.pdbx_description
1 polymer ?
#
loop_
_entity_poly.entity_id
_entity_poly.type
_entity_poly.pdbx_seq_one_letter_code
_entity_poly.pdbx_strand_id
1 'polypeptide(L)' 'MNKILNLVNNVIKAVSCEGEWVGICRERAGDSIAILILFGLPKFDECSKIARSILTART' A
#
# COMPACT_ATOMS: atom_id res chain seq x y z
N MET A 1 -4.29 -15.49 -10.27
CA MET A 1 -3.59 -14.79 -9.16
C MET A 1 -2.64 -13.80 -9.82
N ASN A 2 -2.95 -12.49 -9.94
CA ASN A 2 -2.03 -11.40 -10.40
C ASN A 2 -2.74 -10.07 -10.80
N LYS A 3 -4.06 -10.04 -11.01
CA LYS A 3 -4.74 -8.82 -11.52
C LYS A 3 -4.77 -7.64 -10.54
N ILE A 4 -4.88 -7.91 -9.24
CA ILE A 4 -4.98 -6.87 -8.20
C ILE A 4 -3.66 -6.12 -8.02
N LEU A 5 -2.53 -6.84 -8.00
CA LEU A 5 -1.20 -6.21 -7.89
C LEU A 5 -0.89 -5.33 -9.11
N ASN A 6 -1.27 -5.78 -10.30
CA ASN A 6 -1.13 -4.95 -11.51
C ASN A 6 -2.00 -3.69 -11.46
N LEU A 7 -3.23 -3.80 -10.96
CA LEU A 7 -4.09 -2.63 -10.76
C LEU A 7 -3.47 -1.63 -9.79
N VAL A 8 -3.00 -2.10 -8.63
CA VAL A 8 -2.34 -1.26 -7.62
C VAL A 8 -1.09 -0.59 -8.19
N ASN A 9 -0.24 -1.34 -8.90
CA ASN A 9 0.94 -0.79 -9.56
C ASN A 9 0.60 0.29 -10.60
N ASN A 10 -0.47 0.09 -11.38
CA ASN A 10 -0.90 1.08 -12.37
C ASN A 10 -1.42 2.36 -11.70
N VAL A 11 -2.15 2.24 -10.59
CA VAL A 11 -2.60 3.40 -9.80
C VAL A 11 -1.40 4.15 -9.22
N ILE A 12 -0.45 3.46 -8.59
CA ILE A 12 0.76 4.08 -8.02
C ILE A 12 1.53 4.84 -9.10
N LYS A 13 1.71 4.26 -10.29
CA LYS A 13 2.37 4.92 -11.41
C LYS A 13 1.63 6.18 -11.87
N ALA A 14 0.30 6.13 -11.97
CA ALA A 14 -0.50 7.28 -12.38
C ALA A 14 -0.34 8.46 -11.41
N VAL A 15 -0.43 8.19 -10.10
CA VAL A 15 -0.33 9.24 -9.07
C VAL A 15 1.12 9.74 -8.91
N SER A 16 2.09 8.85 -9.11
CA SER A 16 3.53 9.18 -9.12
C SER A 16 3.94 10.17 -10.21
N CYS A 17 3.26 10.14 -11.37
CA CYS A 17 3.47 11.06 -12.47
C CYS A 17 2.95 12.47 -12.16
N GLU A 18 1.89 12.57 -11.37
CA GLU A 18 1.31 13.84 -10.91
C GLU A 18 2.06 14.43 -9.70
N GLY A 19 3.03 13.70 -9.13
CA GLY A 19 3.77 14.13 -7.94
C GLY A 19 2.98 14.01 -6.63
N GLU A 20 1.82 13.36 -6.69
CA GLU A 20 0.92 13.12 -5.58
C GLU A 20 1.27 11.80 -4.86
N TRP A 21 0.63 11.56 -3.72
CA TRP A 21 0.89 10.39 -2.86
C TRP A 21 -0.23 9.34 -2.97
N VAL A 22 0.11 8.07 -2.72
CA VAL A 22 -0.86 6.95 -2.67
C VAL A 22 -0.78 6.24 -1.33
N GLY A 23 -1.95 5.99 -0.76
CA GLY A 23 -2.13 5.14 0.42
C GLY A 23 -3.07 3.96 0.19
N ILE A 24 -3.05 2.99 1.10
CA ILE A 24 -3.97 1.86 1.13
C ILE A 24 -4.71 1.79 2.48
N CYS A 25 -5.99 1.43 2.42
CA CYS A 25 -6.83 1.30 3.61
C CYS A 25 -7.30 -0.16 3.79
N ARG A 26 -7.80 -0.48 5.00
CA ARG A 26 -8.44 -1.75 5.38
C ARG A 26 -7.46 -2.92 5.57
N GLU A 27 -7.96 -4.15 5.42
CA GLU A 27 -7.31 -5.39 5.84
C GLU A 27 -5.92 -5.56 5.22
N ARG A 28 -5.75 -5.21 3.94
CA ARG A 28 -4.46 -5.30 3.26
C ARG A 28 -3.39 -4.32 3.74
N ALA A 29 -3.75 -3.22 4.41
CA ALA A 29 -2.77 -2.22 4.89
C ALA A 29 -1.94 -2.69 6.11
N GLY A 30 -1.93 -3.99 6.41
CA GLY A 30 -1.40 -4.62 7.64
C GLY A 30 -1.50 -6.12 7.62
N ASP A 31 -1.61 -6.65 6.41
CA ASP A 31 -1.04 -7.94 6.09
C ASP A 31 0.46 -7.71 5.86
N SER A 32 1.32 -8.40 6.60
CA SER A 32 2.77 -8.15 6.58
C SER A 32 3.38 -8.35 5.19
N ILE A 33 2.87 -9.34 4.43
CA ILE A 33 3.33 -9.60 3.06
C ILE A 33 2.91 -8.46 2.13
N ALA A 34 1.66 -8.00 2.22
CA ALA A 34 1.18 -6.88 1.41
C ALA A 34 1.95 -5.59 1.72
N ILE A 35 2.22 -5.28 2.99
CA ILE A 35 3.04 -4.13 3.38
C ILE A 35 4.43 -4.23 2.74
N LEU A 36 5.12 -5.37 2.87
CA LEU A 36 6.44 -5.59 2.28
C LEU A 36 6.44 -5.33 0.76
N ILE A 37 5.42 -5.84 0.06
CA ILE A 37 5.29 -5.62 -1.39
C ILE A 37 5.04 -4.14 -1.70
N LEU A 38 4.15 -3.47 -0.96
CA LEU A 38 3.79 -2.07 -1.18
C LEU A 38 4.94 -1.11 -0.91
N PHE A 39 5.72 -1.33 0.16
CA PHE A 39 6.95 -0.58 0.43
C PHE A 39 8.05 -0.86 -0.61
N GLY A 40 7.97 -1.97 -1.34
CA GLY A 40 8.82 -2.26 -2.49
C GLY A 40 8.40 -1.55 -3.78
N LEU A 41 7.23 -0.89 -3.83
CA LEU A 41 6.76 -0.15 -4.99
C LEU A 41 7.26 1.30 -4.95
N PRO A 42 7.55 1.91 -6.12
CA PRO A 42 8.05 3.28 -6.15
C PRO A 42 6.92 4.24 -5.75
N LYS A 43 7.13 4.98 -4.64
CA LYS A 43 6.23 6.02 -4.08
C LYS A 43 4.90 5.51 -3.50
N PHE A 44 5.01 4.64 -2.49
CA PHE A 44 3.89 4.31 -1.60
C PHE A 44 4.10 4.99 -0.24
N ASP A 45 3.11 5.76 0.22
CA ASP A 45 3.32 6.74 1.29
C ASP A 45 2.50 6.47 2.57
N GLU A 46 1.32 5.83 2.49
CA GLU A 46 0.44 5.69 3.66
C GLU A 46 -0.29 4.34 3.79
N CYS A 47 -0.34 3.81 5.01
CA CYS A 47 -1.23 2.70 5.40
C CYS A 47 -2.25 3.15 6.47
N SER A 48 -3.54 3.06 6.17
CA SER A 48 -4.63 3.43 7.09
C SER A 48 -5.41 2.21 7.62
N LYS A 49 -5.57 2.13 8.95
CA LYS A 49 -5.99 0.92 9.70
C LYS A 49 -6.86 1.25 10.92
N ILE A 50 -7.60 0.24 11.40
CA ILE A 50 -8.21 0.29 12.74
C ILE A 50 -7.10 0.38 13.80
N ALA A 51 -7.33 1.18 14.86
CA ALA A 51 -6.30 1.56 15.83
C ALA A 51 -5.51 0.38 16.42
N ARG A 52 -6.19 -0.73 16.74
CA ARG A 52 -5.57 -1.94 17.31
C ARG A 52 -4.55 -2.60 16.39
N SER A 53 -4.70 -2.46 15.07
CA SER A 53 -3.82 -3.12 14.08
C SER A 53 -2.59 -2.29 13.70
N ILE A 54 -2.43 -1.07 14.23
CA ILE A 54 -1.32 -0.18 13.88
C ILE A 54 0.02 -0.73 14.40
N LEU A 55 0.05 -1.29 15.61
CA LEU A 55 1.29 -1.81 16.21
C LEU A 55 1.84 -3.01 15.42
N THR A 56 0.96 -3.94 15.03
CA THR A 56 1.32 -5.13 14.24
C THR A 56 1.79 -4.79 12.82
N ALA A 57 1.37 -3.65 12.27
CA ALA A 57 1.80 -3.20 10.94
C ALA A 57 3.19 -2.53 10.93
N ARG A 58 3.79 -2.27 12.11
CA ARG A 58 5.12 -1.62 12.26
C ARG A 58 6.26 -2.59 12.57
N THR A 59 5.96 -3.85 12.83
CA THR A 59 6.92 -4.94 13.08
C THR A 59 7.17 -5.73 11.82
#